data_AF-A0A085MPQ0-F1
#
_entry.id   AF-A0A085MPQ0-F1
#
_cell.length_a   1.000
_cell.length_b   1.000
_cell.length_c   1.000
_cell.angle_alpha   90.00
_cell.angle_beta   90.00
_cell.angle_gamma   90.00
#
_symmetry.space_group_name_H-M   'P 1'
#
loop_
_entity.id
_entity.type
_entity.pdbx_description
1 polymer ?
#
loop_
_entity_poly.entity_id
_entity_poly.type
_entity_poly.pdbx_seq_one_letter_code
_entity_poly.pdbx_strand_id
1 'polypeptide(L)'
;TINEEIVALAKQAGFTEVDEHDAEKVLPSHEQEALEEELIELQEERIRTDAEHETERSEGEAIREMEKEHLREVLATIDSAAMLAERYDTNLERARLFRAGLEDVSRAYKELYIRRIREARQLDVTSFFKRSASTTADEEARQSSSTEADM
;
A
#
# COMPACT_ATOMS: atom_id res chain seq x y z
N THR A 1 -32.04 -24.59 -20.58
CA THR A 1 -32.36 -23.63 -19.48
C THR A 1 -31.07 -23.09 -18.89
N ILE A 2 -31.08 -22.04 -18.06
CA ILE A 2 -29.85 -21.51 -17.43
C ILE A 2 -29.12 -22.60 -16.62
N ASN A 3 -29.85 -23.48 -15.94
CA ASN A 3 -29.28 -24.58 -15.16
C ASN A 3 -28.54 -25.59 -16.06
N GLU A 4 -29.13 -25.97 -17.20
CA GLU A 4 -28.47 -26.85 -18.18
C GLU A 4 -27.16 -26.24 -18.72
N GLU A 5 -27.13 -24.92 -18.96
CA GLU A 5 -25.94 -24.22 -19.43
C GLU A 5 -24.84 -24.19 -18.37
N ILE A 6 -25.19 -23.98 -17.09
CA ILE A 6 -24.26 -24.03 -15.96
C ILE A 6 -23.67 -25.44 -15.81
N VAL A 7 -24.50 -26.48 -15.89
CA VAL A 7 -24.05 -27.88 -15.83
C VAL A 7 -23.12 -28.22 -17.00
N ALA A 8 -23.43 -27.73 -18.21
CA ALA A 8 -22.56 -27.93 -19.38
C ALA A 8 -21.19 -27.27 -19.19
N LEU A 9 -21.16 -26.04 -18.67
CA LEU A 9 -19.90 -25.33 -18.36
C LEU A 9 -19.11 -26.00 -17.25
N ALA A 10 -19.77 -26.48 -16.19
CA ALA A 10 -19.14 -27.21 -15.09
C ALA A 10 -18.45 -28.50 -15.61
N LYS A 11 -19.16 -29.25 -16.46
CA LYS A 11 -18.61 -30.45 -17.11
C LYS A 11 -17.43 -30.12 -18.04
N GLN A 12 -17.50 -29.01 -18.77
CA GLN A 12 -16.40 -28.53 -19.61
C GLN A 12 -15.17 -28.14 -18.78
N ALA A 13 -15.37 -27.61 -17.56
CA ALA A 13 -14.31 -27.26 -16.62
C ALA A 13 -13.77 -28.48 -15.82
N GLY A 14 -14.29 -29.69 -16.05
CA GLY A 14 -13.84 -30.92 -15.41
C GLY A 14 -14.66 -31.36 -14.19
N PHE A 15 -15.70 -30.63 -13.81
CA PHE A 15 -16.63 -31.01 -12.75
C PHE A 15 -17.70 -31.95 -13.31
N THR A 16 -17.41 -33.25 -13.32
CA THR A 16 -18.27 -34.27 -13.94
C THR A 16 -19.47 -34.69 -13.10
N GLU A 17 -19.42 -34.44 -11.80
CA GLU A 17 -20.45 -34.84 -10.83
C GLU A 17 -21.56 -33.81 -10.64
N VAL A 18 -21.43 -32.62 -11.22
CA VAL A 18 -22.42 -31.54 -11.08
C VAL A 18 -23.66 -31.84 -11.93
N ASP A 19 -24.83 -31.80 -11.29
CA ASP A 19 -26.13 -31.95 -11.94
C ASP A 19 -27.02 -30.70 -11.80
N GLU A 20 -28.20 -30.76 -12.41
CA GLU A 20 -29.14 -29.62 -12.42
C GLU A 20 -29.68 -29.30 -11.02
N HIS A 21 -29.79 -30.29 -10.13
CA HIS A 21 -30.24 -30.10 -8.76
C HIS A 21 -29.19 -29.35 -7.94
N ASP A 22 -27.90 -29.54 -8.21
CA ASP A 22 -26.84 -28.74 -7.61
C ASP A 22 -26.95 -27.25 -8.01
N ALA A 23 -27.22 -26.98 -9.29
CA ALA A 23 -27.44 -25.61 -9.78
C ALA A 23 -28.70 -24.97 -9.15
N GLU A 24 -29.79 -25.72 -9.06
CA GLU A 24 -31.04 -25.28 -8.42
C GLU A 24 -30.90 -24.99 -6.93
N LYS A 25 -29.98 -25.66 -6.24
CA LYS A 25 -29.70 -25.39 -4.83
C LYS A 25 -28.84 -24.15 -4.62
N VAL A 26 -27.86 -23.92 -5.48
CA VAL A 26 -26.87 -22.85 -5.31
C VAL A 26 -27.38 -21.50 -5.79
N LEU A 27 -28.08 -21.45 -6.93
CA LEU A 27 -28.52 -20.17 -7.50
C LEU A 27 -29.42 -19.35 -6.55
N PRO A 28 -30.41 -19.92 -5.85
CA PRO A 28 -31.23 -19.18 -4.90
C PRO A 28 -30.45 -18.73 -3.66
N SER A 29 -29.40 -19.48 -3.26
CA SER A 29 -28.58 -19.12 -2.10
C SER A 29 -27.73 -17.86 -2.31
N HIS A 30 -27.54 -17.46 -3.57
CA HIS A 30 -26.80 -16.25 -3.96
C HIS A 30 -27.70 -15.01 -4.11
N GLU A 31 -29.02 -15.18 -4.04
CA GLU A 31 -30.00 -14.08 -3.99
C GLU A 31 -30.34 -13.67 -2.55
N GLN A 32 -29.72 -14.30 -1.54
CA GLN A 32 -29.80 -13.81 -0.17
C GLN A 32 -29.13 -12.43 -0.09
N GLU A 33 -29.94 -11.38 0.06
CA GLU A 33 -29.45 -10.07 0.50
C GLU A 33 -28.80 -10.25 1.87
N ALA A 34 -27.49 -10.01 1.95
CA ALA A 34 -26.79 -9.95 3.23
C ALA A 34 -27.50 -8.92 4.11
N LEU A 35 -27.96 -9.37 5.28
CA LEU A 35 -28.64 -8.48 6.21
C LEU A 35 -27.63 -7.47 6.75
N GLU A 36 -28.09 -6.25 7.07
CA GLU A 36 -27.25 -5.20 7.63
C GLU A 36 -26.48 -5.68 8.87
N GLU A 37 -27.09 -6.57 9.65
CA GLU A 37 -26.48 -7.23 10.82
C GLU A 37 -25.32 -8.15 10.45
N GLU A 38 -25.42 -8.92 9.36
CA GLU A 38 -24.34 -9.79 8.86
C GLU A 38 -23.17 -8.97 8.31
N LEU A 39 -23.44 -7.83 7.68
CA LEU A 39 -22.40 -6.90 7.22
C LEU A 39 -21.65 -6.25 8.40
N ILE A 40 -22.36 -5.95 9.49
CA ILE A 40 -21.76 -5.43 10.73
C ILE A 40 -20.87 -6.50 11.37
N GLU A 41 -21.36 -7.73 11.49
CA GLU A 41 -20.58 -8.85 12.05
C GLU A 41 -19.28 -9.12 11.27
N LEU A 42 -19.34 -9.12 9.94
CA LEU A 42 -18.16 -9.28 9.08
C LEU A 42 -17.15 -8.12 9.26
N GLN A 43 -17.64 -6.91 9.48
CA GLN A 43 -16.79 -5.75 9.73
C GLN A 43 -16.14 -5.81 11.12
N GLU A 44 -16.88 -6.26 12.14
CA GLU A 44 -16.35 -6.45 13.50
C GLU A 44 -15.32 -7.59 13.55
N GLU A 45 -15.57 -8.68 12.83
CA GLU A 45 -14.60 -9.77 12.66
C GLU A 45 -13.32 -9.26 11.99
N ARG A 46 -13.43 -8.48 10.90
CA ARG A 46 -12.28 -7.88 10.22
C ARG A 46 -11.47 -6.97 11.14
N ILE A 47 -12.14 -6.13 11.93
CA ILE A 47 -11.48 -5.25 12.90
C ILE A 47 -10.75 -6.06 13.97
N ARG A 48 -11.35 -7.18 14.42
CA ARG A 48 -10.73 -8.08 15.40
C ARG A 48 -9.50 -8.78 14.83
N THR A 49 -9.58 -9.32 13.62
CA THR A 49 -8.44 -9.96 12.95
C THR A 49 -7.32 -8.97 12.66
N ASP A 50 -7.65 -7.75 12.24
CA ASP A 50 -6.65 -6.70 12.00
C ASP A 50 -5.94 -6.31 13.31
N ALA A 51 -6.67 -6.21 14.43
CA ALA A 51 -6.09 -5.94 15.75
C ALA A 51 -5.24 -7.11 16.29
N GLU A 52 -5.61 -8.36 15.99
CA GLU A 52 -4.81 -9.55 16.31
C GLU A 52 -3.50 -9.58 15.50
N HIS A 53 -3.53 -9.20 14.22
CA HIS A 53 -2.32 -9.09 13.39
C HIS A 53 -1.42 -7.89 13.76
N GLU A 54 -1.97 -6.83 14.36
CA GLU A 54 -1.16 -5.76 14.95
C GLU A 54 -0.47 -6.18 16.26
N THR A 55 -1.08 -7.08 17.04
CA THR A 55 -0.54 -7.53 18.34
C THR A 55 0.44 -8.69 18.25
N GLU A 56 0.40 -9.50 17.17
CA GLU A 56 1.41 -10.54 16.89
C GLU A 56 2.73 -9.97 16.34
N ARG A 57 2.74 -8.73 15.85
CA ARG A 57 3.98 -7.99 15.59
C ARG A 57 4.51 -7.51 16.94
N SER A 58 5.37 -8.34 17.54
CA SER A 58 6.04 -8.07 18.81
C SER A 58 6.39 -6.58 18.97
N GLU A 59 5.84 -5.92 19.99
CA GLU A 59 6.09 -4.52 20.39
C GLU A 59 7.58 -4.19 20.69
N GLY A 60 8.53 -5.06 20.34
CA GLY A 60 9.97 -4.94 20.62
C GLY A 60 10.89 -4.77 19.41
N GLU A 61 10.44 -5.10 18.19
CA GLU A 61 11.17 -4.77 16.97
C GLU A 61 10.32 -3.84 16.13
N ALA A 62 10.41 -2.53 16.44
CA ALA A 62 10.08 -1.52 15.46
C ALA A 62 10.78 -1.93 14.16
N ILE A 63 10.02 -2.25 13.12
CA ILE A 63 10.56 -2.51 11.78
C ILE A 63 11.34 -1.25 11.43
N ARG A 64 12.67 -1.32 11.55
CA ARG A 64 13.54 -0.21 11.21
C ARG A 64 13.47 -0.05 9.71
N GLU A 65 12.58 0.82 9.26
CA GLU A 65 12.49 1.17 7.85
C GLU A 65 13.79 1.85 7.44
N MET A 66 14.37 1.40 6.32
CA MET A 66 15.52 2.09 5.75
C MET A 66 15.10 3.45 5.20
N GLU A 67 15.46 4.50 5.93
CA GLU A 67 15.38 5.86 5.43
C GLU A 67 16.28 6.08 4.20
N LYS A 68 15.98 7.17 3.48
CA LYS A 68 16.70 7.59 2.28
C LYS A 68 18.22 7.74 2.52
N GLU A 69 18.64 8.27 3.66
CA GLU A 69 20.07 8.49 3.93
C GLU A 69 20.80 7.15 4.17
N HIS A 70 20.16 6.17 4.83
CA HIS A 70 20.70 4.81 4.95
C HIS A 70 20.88 4.16 3.57
N LEU A 71 19.89 4.31 2.68
CA LEU A 71 19.95 3.77 1.31
C LEU A 71 21.09 4.40 0.50
N ARG A 72 21.26 5.72 0.62
CA ARG A 72 22.37 6.44 -0.02
C ARG A 72 23.72 5.93 0.47
N GLU A 73 23.87 5.74 1.77
CA GLU A 73 25.11 5.26 2.37
C GLU A 73 25.47 3.85 1.85
N VAL A 74 24.51 2.92 1.88
CA VAL A 74 24.70 1.56 1.34
C VAL A 74 25.16 1.58 -0.12
N LEU A 75 24.49 2.37 -0.97
CA LEU A 75 24.85 2.49 -2.38
C LEU A 75 26.25 3.08 -2.57
N ALA A 76 26.62 4.10 -1.79
CA ALA A 76 27.95 4.69 -1.83
C ALA A 76 29.05 3.71 -1.37
N THR A 77 28.77 2.86 -0.37
CA THR A 77 29.69 1.81 0.07
C THR A 77 29.91 0.78 -1.04
N ILE A 78 28.85 0.39 -1.75
CA ILE A 78 28.92 -0.57 -2.87
C ILE A 78 29.80 0.00 -4.00
N ASP A 79 29.58 1.26 -4.39
CA ASP A 79 30.40 1.93 -5.40
C ASP A 79 31.87 2.01 -4.97
N SER A 80 32.11 2.31 -3.70
CA SER A 80 33.45 2.36 -3.12
C SER A 80 34.15 1.01 -3.16
N ALA A 81 33.45 -0.08 -2.82
CA ALA A 81 33.97 -1.43 -2.91
C ALA A 81 34.32 -1.82 -4.36
N ALA A 82 33.45 -1.49 -5.32
CA ALA A 82 33.70 -1.73 -6.74
C ALA A 82 34.92 -0.95 -7.28
N MET A 83 35.11 0.30 -6.82
CA MET A 83 36.29 1.10 -7.17
C MET A 83 37.58 0.56 -6.56
N LEU A 84 37.53 0.06 -5.32
CA LEU A 84 38.69 -0.57 -4.67
C LEU A 84 39.13 -1.83 -5.42
N ALA A 85 38.19 -2.69 -5.80
CA ALA A 85 38.48 -3.87 -6.59
C ALA A 85 39.13 -3.51 -7.93
N GLU A 86 38.60 -2.54 -8.68
CA GLU A 86 39.21 -2.10 -9.94
C GLU A 86 40.61 -1.50 -9.77
N ARG A 87 40.86 -0.79 -8.66
CA ARG A 87 42.13 -0.09 -8.45
C ARG A 87 43.26 -1.02 -8.03
N TYR A 88 42.95 -2.02 -7.22
CA TYR A 88 43.97 -2.83 -6.53
C TYR A 88 44.00 -4.30 -6.95
N ASP A 89 42.96 -4.79 -7.63
CA ASP A 89 42.97 -6.16 -8.12
C ASP A 89 43.83 -6.27 -9.39
N THR A 90 44.83 -7.15 -9.36
CA THR A 90 45.68 -7.44 -10.52
C THR A 90 44.96 -8.28 -11.57
N ASN A 91 43.86 -8.94 -11.21
CA ASN A 91 43.01 -9.70 -12.12
C ASN A 91 41.78 -8.88 -12.53
N LEU A 92 41.83 -8.30 -13.73
CA LEU A 92 40.77 -7.44 -14.26
C LEU A 92 39.44 -8.18 -14.47
N GLU A 93 39.47 -9.44 -14.90
CA GLU A 93 38.24 -10.23 -15.09
C GLU A 93 37.54 -10.50 -13.75
N ARG A 94 38.31 -10.81 -12.71
CA ARG A 94 37.77 -10.95 -11.35
C ARG A 94 37.17 -9.64 -10.85
N ALA A 95 37.87 -8.52 -11.01
CA ALA A 95 37.36 -7.20 -10.62
C ALA A 95 36.07 -6.83 -11.38
N ARG A 96 36.01 -7.14 -12.68
CA ARG A 96 34.83 -6.91 -13.52
C ARG A 96 33.63 -7.75 -13.08
N LEU A 97 33.85 -9.04 -12.80
CA LEU A 97 32.80 -9.93 -12.30
C LEU A 97 32.30 -9.47 -10.92
N PHE A 98 33.21 -9.05 -10.04
CA PHE A 98 32.85 -8.49 -8.74
C PHE A 98 31.98 -7.25 -8.86
N ARG A 99 32.36 -6.28 -9.72
CA ARG A 99 31.53 -5.10 -10.01
C ARG A 99 30.17 -5.47 -10.57
N ALA A 100 30.10 -6.38 -11.53
CA ALA A 100 28.84 -6.81 -12.12
C ALA A 100 27.91 -7.46 -11.08
N GLY A 101 28.47 -8.27 -10.17
CA GLY A 101 27.72 -8.85 -9.06
C GLY A 101 27.19 -7.80 -8.09
N LEU A 102 28.03 -6.80 -7.73
CA LEU A 102 27.62 -5.67 -6.89
C LEU A 102 26.49 -4.84 -7.52
N GLU A 103 26.54 -4.62 -8.84
CA GLU A 103 25.49 -3.93 -9.56
C GLU A 103 24.16 -4.70 -9.50
N ASP A 104 24.20 -6.02 -9.69
CA ASP A 104 23.01 -6.87 -9.68
C ASP A 104 22.33 -6.91 -8.30
N VAL A 105 23.11 -7.09 -7.22
CA VAL A 105 22.56 -7.12 -5.85
C VAL A 105 22.12 -5.75 -5.35
N SER A 106 22.72 -4.66 -5.85
CA SER A 106 22.34 -3.30 -5.44
C SER A 106 21.06 -2.79 -6.11
N ARG A 107 20.57 -3.45 -7.16
CA ARG A 107 19.39 -3.03 -7.93
C ARG A 107 18.15 -2.81 -7.06
N ALA A 108 17.85 -3.74 -6.16
CA ALA A 108 16.70 -3.62 -5.26
C ALA A 108 16.79 -2.39 -4.35
N TYR A 109 18.00 -2.07 -3.86
CA TYR A 109 18.25 -0.88 -3.04
C TYR A 109 18.15 0.41 -3.86
N LYS A 110 18.59 0.42 -5.12
CA LYS A 110 18.42 1.57 -6.04
C LYS A 110 16.95 1.86 -6.30
N GLU A 111 16.15 0.83 -6.56
CA GLU A 111 14.70 0.95 -6.75
C GLU A 111 14.00 1.49 -5.50
N LEU A 112 14.36 0.98 -4.32
CA LEU A 112 13.83 1.45 -3.05
C LEU A 112 14.20 2.92 -2.79
N TYR A 113 15.44 3.32 -3.08
CA TYR A 113 15.88 4.71 -2.97
C TYR A 113 15.09 5.65 -3.89
N ILE A 114 14.86 5.25 -5.14
CA ILE A 114 14.03 6.01 -6.09
C ILE A 114 12.60 6.14 -5.57
N ARG A 115 12.03 5.06 -5.02
CA ARG A 115 10.69 5.07 -4.43
C ARG A 115 10.60 6.06 -3.27
N ARG A 116 11.54 6.02 -2.31
CA ARG A 116 11.58 6.96 -1.18
C ARG A 116 11.70 8.42 -1.62
N ILE A 117 12.46 8.70 -2.69
CA ILE A 117 12.53 10.05 -3.26
C ILE A 117 11.17 10.47 -3.85
N ARG A 118 10.46 9.57 -4.52
CA ARG A 118 9.15 9.87 -5.11
C ARG A 118 8.10 10.11 -4.04
N GLU A 119 8.06 9.27 -3.01
CA GLU A 119 7.19 9.44 -1.84
C GLU A 119 7.41 10.80 -1.18
N ALA A 120 8.67 11.19 -0.96
CA ALA A 120 8.99 12.51 -0.39
C ALA A 120 8.61 13.69 -1.29
N ARG A 121 8.42 13.48 -2.60
CA ARG A 121 8.01 14.52 -3.56
C ARG A 121 6.50 14.59 -3.77
N GLN A 122 5.77 13.50 -3.51
CA GLN A 122 4.31 13.51 -3.57
C GLN A 122 3.80 14.22 -2.32
N LEU A 123 3.38 15.48 -2.49
CA LEU A 123 2.54 16.14 -1.50
C LEU A 123 1.23 15.36 -1.40
N ASP A 124 0.77 15.16 -0.17
CA ASP A 124 -0.56 14.57 0.07
C ASP A 124 -1.61 15.39 -0.69
N VAL A 125 -2.41 14.74 -1.52
CA VAL A 125 -3.47 15.38 -2.32
C VAL A 125 -4.43 16.16 -1.41
N THR A 126 -4.56 15.74 -0.15
CA THR A 126 -5.36 16.45 0.86
C THR A 126 -4.78 17.80 1.28
N SER A 127 -3.52 18.12 0.95
CA SER A 127 -2.90 19.41 1.30
C SER A 127 -3.59 20.60 0.65
N PHE A 128 -4.25 20.41 -0.49
CA PHE A 128 -5.07 21.43 -1.16
C PHE A 128 -6.45 21.63 -0.51
N PHE A 129 -6.91 20.68 0.31
CA PHE A 129 -8.20 20.73 1.00
C PHE A 129 -8.11 21.31 2.42
N LYS A 130 -6.93 21.68 2.90
CA LYS A 130 -6.80 22.42 4.16
C LYS A 130 -7.40 23.82 4.00
N ARG A 131 -8.69 23.94 4.36
CA ARG A 131 -9.42 25.20 4.46
C ARG A 131 -8.64 26.14 5.39
N SER A 132 -8.14 27.25 4.85
CA SER A 132 -7.55 28.32 5.64
C SER A 132 -8.60 28.83 6.63
N ALA A 133 -8.40 28.57 7.92
CA ALA A 133 -9.24 29.07 9.00
C ALA A 133 -8.99 30.57 9.25
N SER A 134 -9.10 31.38 8.20
CA SER A 134 -8.91 32.84 8.27
C SER A 134 -9.89 33.53 7.34
N THR A 135 -11.19 33.46 7.67
CA THR A 135 -12.15 34.43 7.14
C THR A 135 -13.42 34.58 7.99
N THR A 136 -13.55 33.92 9.14
CA THR A 136 -14.71 34.12 10.04
C THR A 136 -14.46 35.07 11.20
N ALA A 137 -13.21 35.47 11.48
CA ALA A 137 -12.90 36.44 12.54
C ALA A 137 -13.01 37.91 12.09
N ASP A 138 -12.93 38.20 10.79
CA ASP A 138 -12.94 39.57 10.25
C ASP A 138 -14.34 40.09 9.91
N GLU A 139 -15.36 39.22 9.81
CA GLU A 139 -16.76 39.66 9.59
C GLU A 139 -17.48 40.04 10.89
N GLU A 140 -17.21 39.37 12.02
CA GLU A 140 -17.81 39.74 13.31
C GLU A 140 -17.26 41.08 13.85
N ALA A 141 -15.99 41.40 13.60
CA ALA A 141 -15.41 42.68 14.02
C ALA A 141 -15.96 43.91 13.27
N ARG A 142 -16.55 43.72 12.08
CA ARG A 142 -17.14 44.82 11.28
C ARG A 142 -18.62 45.07 11.57
N GLN A 143 -19.34 44.10 12.13
CA GLN A 143 -20.74 44.29 12.49
C GLN A 143 -20.94 44.90 13.89
N SER A 144 -19.96 44.75 14.80
CA SER A 144 -20.04 45.35 16.15
C SER A 144 -19.71 46.85 16.21
N SER A 145 -19.15 47.47 15.16
CA SER A 145 -18.74 48.89 15.20
C SER A 145 -19.77 49.87 14.60
N SER A 146 -20.97 49.43 14.22
CA SER A 146 -21.93 50.26 13.48
C SER A 146 -23.21 50.63 14.26
N THR A 147 -23.22 50.54 15.60
CA THR A 147 -24.40 50.90 16.41
C THR A 147 -24.12 51.85 17.57
N GLU A 148 -23.07 52.66 17.50
CA GLU A 148 -22.76 53.66 18.53
C GLU A 148 -22.25 54.96 17.90
N ALA A 149 -23.07 55.59 17.06
CA ALA A 149 -22.87 56.95 16.59
C ALA A 149 -24.20 57.58 16.14
N ASP A 150 -25.16 57.70 17.05
CA ASP A 150 -26.12 58.81 17.05
C ASP A 150 -26.85 58.89 18.41
N MET A 151 -26.34 59.76 19.29
CA MET A 151 -27.06 60.38 20.41
C MET A 151 -26.56 61.82 20.56
#